data_AF-A0AB39RLA1-F1
#
_entry.id   AF-A0AB39RLA1-F1
#
_cell.length_a   1.000
_cell.length_b   1.000
_cell.length_c   1.000
_cell.angle_alpha   90.00
_cell.angle_beta   90.00
_cell.angle_gamma   90.00
#
_symmetry.space_group_name_H-M   'P 1'
#
loop_
_entity.id
_entity.type
_entity.pdbx_description
1 polymer ?
#
loop_
_entity_poly.entity_id
_entity_poly.type
_entity_poly.pdbx_seq_one_letter_code
_entity_poly.pdbx_strand_id
1 'polypeptide(L)'
;MTNTPPQRDVLPQNQIEEIFERSIKPLMSGPAKEQPVAVFIGGQPGAGKSTLEAQLVEAKGLQDAVRIDGDDLLLFHPRYVEHARENDRTAAAVCSDPRWWNMAVEHVREQRADVVISSPLAGPEWAQERFKDFRDAGYRVETVFVAVDDARSQLGIVDRYQAMRDDQGYGRWVGPEWHDTAYKRVLETADAIDRNQSTDAVHVGLRGGEIVHSNESTPDGGWRLPVPTREVIERERARPWTEQEQTLFKTRVESLATRVPKDLKPLLARTVERAQTHMPTAQAHTPTAQAHMSTAQVGTATAQVGTAAPAAAASATSADPATSGGLAAAAASRSGPRVSSQATGGVPARALPSSASSPSSPSSPSSPAPPSPPRTPRPASSGGAASRSR
;
A
#
# COMPACT_ATOMS: atom_id res chain seq x y z
N MET A 1 -0.08 4.86 -32.55
CA MET A 1 -0.70 5.71 -31.52
C MET A 1 0.34 6.71 -31.08
N THR A 2 0.11 8.01 -31.29
CA THR A 2 1.01 9.08 -30.88
C THR A 2 1.19 9.04 -29.37
N ASN A 3 2.43 8.90 -28.92
CA ASN A 3 2.84 8.67 -27.53
C ASN A 3 2.82 9.99 -26.73
N THR A 4 1.74 10.75 -26.82
CA THR A 4 1.57 11.99 -26.07
C THR A 4 1.08 11.62 -24.67
N PRO A 5 1.82 11.96 -23.60
CA PRO A 5 1.35 11.72 -22.24
C PRO A 5 0.00 12.40 -22.04
N PRO A 6 -0.92 11.79 -21.27
CA PRO A 6 -2.24 12.36 -21.05
C PRO A 6 -2.09 13.74 -20.40
N GLN A 7 -2.91 14.69 -20.85
CA GLN A 7 -2.95 16.01 -20.23
C GLN A 7 -3.42 15.85 -18.77
N ARG A 8 -2.62 16.34 -17.82
CA ARG A 8 -2.94 16.26 -16.39
C ARG A 8 -4.06 17.23 -16.04
N ASP A 9 -4.97 16.80 -15.17
CA ASP A 9 -5.99 17.64 -14.54
C ASP A 9 -5.42 18.13 -13.20
N VAL A 10 -4.59 19.18 -13.26
CA VAL A 10 -3.87 19.69 -12.08
C VAL A 10 -4.75 20.71 -11.37
N LEU A 11 -5.07 20.43 -10.10
CA LEU A 11 -5.85 21.35 -9.28
C LEU A 11 -5.01 22.57 -8.85
N PRO A 12 -5.62 23.77 -8.75
CA PRO A 12 -4.95 24.95 -8.20
C PRO A 12 -4.61 24.75 -6.71
N GLN A 13 -3.59 25.47 -6.24
CA GLN A 13 -3.03 25.29 -4.89
C GLN A 13 -4.08 25.43 -3.77
N ASN A 14 -4.93 26.45 -3.86
CA ASN A 14 -6.00 26.67 -2.87
C ASN A 14 -6.98 25.50 -2.78
N GLN A 15 -7.28 24.84 -3.90
CA GLN A 15 -8.18 23.70 -3.93
C GLN A 15 -7.51 22.44 -3.35
N ILE A 16 -6.21 22.26 -3.61
CA ILE A 16 -5.41 21.20 -2.98
C ILE A 16 -5.42 21.33 -1.46
N GLU A 17 -5.16 22.54 -0.96
CA GLU A 17 -5.16 22.86 0.47
C GLU A 17 -6.54 22.66 1.10
N GLU A 18 -7.60 23.14 0.45
CA GLU A 18 -8.98 22.96 0.93
C GLU A 18 -9.36 21.47 1.04
N ILE A 19 -9.06 20.68 0.00
CA ILE A 19 -9.33 19.24 0.00
C ILE A 19 -8.49 18.54 1.07
N PHE A 20 -7.22 18.93 1.22
CA PHE A 20 -6.37 18.36 2.25
C PHE A 20 -6.94 18.61 3.65
N GLU A 21 -7.21 19.87 4.00
CA GLU A 21 -7.70 20.25 5.33
C GLU A 21 -9.06 19.64 5.65
N ARG A 22 -9.99 19.61 4.68
CA ARG A 22 -11.36 19.14 4.91
C ARG A 22 -11.50 17.63 4.86
N SER A 23 -10.72 16.93 4.03
CA SER A 23 -11.01 15.54 3.66
C SER A 23 -9.87 14.56 3.91
N ILE A 24 -8.61 14.98 3.74
CA ILE A 24 -7.46 14.07 3.88
C ILE A 24 -6.92 14.13 5.31
N LYS A 25 -6.63 15.32 5.82
CA LYS A 25 -6.05 15.56 7.14
C LYS A 25 -6.81 14.89 8.29
N PRO A 26 -8.16 14.87 8.33
CA PRO A 26 -8.90 14.16 9.39
C PRO A 26 -8.64 12.66 9.43
N LEU A 27 -8.23 12.06 8.31
CA LEU A 27 -7.85 10.64 8.20
C LEU A 27 -6.38 10.40 8.54
N MET A 28 -5.58 11.46 8.61
CA MET A 28 -4.13 11.41 8.84
C MET A 28 -3.79 11.71 10.31
N SER A 29 -4.66 11.31 11.24
CA SER A 29 -4.50 11.58 12.67
C SER A 29 -4.38 10.31 13.48
N GLY A 30 -3.39 10.26 14.37
CA GLY A 30 -3.15 9.16 15.30
C GLY A 30 -2.64 9.68 16.66
N PRO A 31 -2.55 8.81 17.68
CA PRO A 31 -2.02 9.19 18.98
C PRO A 31 -0.54 9.56 18.86
N ALA A 32 -0.18 10.72 19.42
CA ALA A 32 1.22 11.13 19.51
C ALA A 32 2.02 10.16 20.38
N LYS A 33 3.23 9.81 19.94
CA LYS A 33 4.14 8.93 20.67
C LYS A 33 5.49 9.61 20.92
N GLU A 34 6.11 9.26 22.05
CA GLU A 34 7.46 9.73 22.36
C GLU A 34 8.49 9.16 21.37
N GLN A 35 8.34 7.87 21.02
CA GLN A 35 9.17 7.16 20.05
C GLN A 35 8.28 6.59 18.94
N PRO A 36 7.87 7.41 17.97
CA PRO A 36 6.99 6.94 16.90
C PRO A 36 7.72 6.04 15.91
N VAL A 37 6.98 5.13 15.29
CA VAL A 37 7.48 4.17 14.31
C VAL A 37 6.92 4.48 12.92
N ALA A 38 7.80 4.51 11.92
CA ALA A 38 7.43 4.62 10.52
C ALA A 38 7.75 3.32 9.80
N VAL A 39 6.72 2.62 9.35
CA VAL A 39 6.85 1.34 8.64
C VAL A 39 6.57 1.56 7.16
N PHE A 40 7.57 1.32 6.31
CA PHE A 40 7.42 1.37 4.86
C PHE A 40 7.23 -0.03 4.29
N ILE A 41 6.09 -0.27 3.64
CA ILE A 41 5.79 -1.56 3.00
C ILE A 41 6.07 -1.44 1.51
N GLY A 42 7.14 -2.11 1.08
CA GLY A 42 7.65 -2.15 -0.29
C GLY A 42 7.23 -3.40 -1.06
N GLY A 43 7.19 -3.29 -2.39
CA GLY A 43 6.90 -4.42 -3.26
C GLY A 43 6.20 -3.98 -4.53
N GLN A 44 6.46 -4.69 -5.63
CA GLN A 44 5.90 -4.36 -6.93
C GLN A 44 4.35 -4.32 -6.89
N PRO A 45 3.70 -3.57 -7.80
CA PRO A 45 2.25 -3.60 -7.93
C PRO A 45 1.72 -5.04 -8.08
N GLY A 46 0.61 -5.35 -7.40
CA GLY A 46 0.02 -6.70 -7.42
C GLY A 46 0.69 -7.74 -6.50
N ALA A 47 1.79 -7.41 -5.81
CA ALA A 47 2.46 -8.32 -4.87
C ALA A 47 1.60 -8.69 -3.64
N GLY A 48 0.55 -7.91 -3.32
CA GLY A 48 -0.31 -8.17 -2.16
C GLY A 48 0.10 -7.45 -0.88
N LYS A 49 0.71 -6.25 -1.01
CA LYS A 49 1.10 -5.39 0.12
C LYS A 49 0.00 -5.23 1.18
N SER A 50 -1.25 -5.01 0.77
CA SER A 50 -2.37 -4.81 1.70
C SER A 50 -2.63 -6.01 2.63
N THR A 51 -2.41 -7.24 2.16
CA THR A 51 -2.57 -8.45 2.99
C THR A 51 -1.48 -8.53 4.06
N LEU A 52 -0.23 -8.30 3.66
CA LEU A 52 0.90 -8.23 4.58
C LEU A 52 0.72 -7.08 5.59
N GLU A 53 0.30 -5.91 5.11
CA GLU A 53 0.06 -4.73 5.94
C GLU A 53 -0.97 -4.99 7.03
N ALA A 54 -2.08 -5.64 6.71
CA ALA A 54 -3.10 -5.98 7.70
C ALA A 54 -2.54 -6.88 8.82
N GLN A 55 -1.79 -7.92 8.46
CA GLN A 55 -1.19 -8.82 9.44
C GLN A 55 -0.09 -8.16 10.25
N LEU A 56 0.73 -7.31 9.61
CA LEU A 56 1.78 -6.56 10.28
C LEU A 56 1.22 -5.59 11.30
N VAL A 57 0.16 -4.87 10.93
CA VAL A 57 -0.54 -3.94 11.82
C VAL A 57 -1.08 -4.66 13.05
N GLU A 58 -1.69 -5.83 12.86
CA GLU A 58 -2.18 -6.66 13.95
C GLU A 58 -1.04 -7.18 14.83
N ALA A 59 -0.02 -7.80 14.23
CA ALA A 59 1.08 -8.43 14.95
C ALA A 59 1.96 -7.44 15.74
N LYS A 60 2.11 -6.20 15.25
CA LYS A 60 2.91 -5.16 15.90
C LYS A 60 2.11 -4.21 16.79
N GLY A 61 0.80 -4.39 16.91
CA GLY A 61 -0.04 -3.48 17.71
C GLY A 61 -0.09 -2.05 17.13
N LEU A 62 -0.10 -1.93 15.80
CA LEU A 62 -0.12 -0.66 15.08
C LEU A 62 -1.54 -0.28 14.62
N GLN A 63 -2.57 -0.71 15.35
CA GLN A 63 -3.97 -0.46 14.95
C GLN A 63 -4.32 1.03 14.89
N ASP A 64 -3.66 1.84 15.74
CA ASP A 64 -3.81 3.29 15.79
C ASP A 64 -2.80 4.03 14.90
N ALA A 65 -1.98 3.33 14.12
CA ALA A 65 -1.03 3.95 13.20
C ALA A 65 -1.76 4.56 11.99
N VAL A 66 -1.30 5.74 11.58
CA VAL A 66 -1.82 6.40 10.38
C VAL A 66 -1.40 5.61 9.14
N ARG A 67 -2.34 5.36 8.24
CA ARG A 67 -2.08 4.62 6.98
C ARG A 67 -2.00 5.60 5.82
N ILE A 68 -0.91 5.53 5.07
CA ILE A 68 -0.71 6.37 3.88
C ILE A 68 -0.44 5.46 2.68
N ASP A 69 -1.37 5.46 1.73
CA ASP A 69 -1.17 4.94 0.38
C ASP A 69 -1.44 6.06 -0.62
N GLY A 70 -0.46 6.35 -1.49
CA GLY A 70 -0.58 7.42 -2.48
C GLY A 70 -1.70 7.16 -3.49
N ASP A 71 -2.13 5.92 -3.64
CA ASP A 71 -3.19 5.55 -4.55
C ASP A 71 -4.58 5.84 -4.01
N ASP A 72 -4.76 5.75 -2.69
CA ASP A 72 -6.02 6.11 -2.02
C ASP A 72 -6.27 7.61 -2.14
N LEU A 73 -5.19 8.40 -2.24
CA LEU A 73 -5.27 9.84 -2.43
C LEU A 73 -5.89 10.26 -3.77
N LEU A 74 -5.90 9.37 -4.78
CA LEU A 74 -6.52 9.64 -6.08
C LEU A 74 -8.03 9.90 -5.95
N LEU A 75 -8.69 9.25 -4.99
CA LEU A 75 -10.13 9.35 -4.78
C LEU A 75 -10.57 10.74 -4.31
N PHE A 76 -9.65 11.56 -3.78
CA PHE A 76 -9.95 12.92 -3.34
C PHE A 76 -9.94 13.92 -4.50
N HIS A 77 -9.47 13.53 -5.68
CA HIS A 77 -9.58 14.38 -6.87
C HIS A 77 -11.05 14.50 -7.30
N PRO A 78 -11.65 15.71 -7.38
CA PRO A 78 -13.09 15.88 -7.58
C PRO A 78 -13.64 15.23 -8.86
N ARG A 79 -12.79 15.08 -9.88
CA ARG A 79 -13.13 14.48 -11.17
C ARG A 79 -12.53 13.09 -11.38
N TYR A 80 -11.97 12.44 -10.36
CA TYR A 80 -11.31 11.15 -10.55
C TYR A 80 -12.24 10.09 -11.15
N VAL A 81 -13.47 9.98 -10.63
CA VAL A 81 -14.46 9.00 -11.11
C VAL A 81 -14.89 9.29 -12.54
N GLU A 82 -14.98 10.56 -12.93
CA GLU A 82 -15.26 10.97 -14.31
C GLU A 82 -14.13 10.49 -15.24
N HIS A 83 -12.88 10.88 -14.93
CA HIS A 83 -11.70 10.45 -15.69
C HIS A 83 -11.56 8.93 -15.74
N ALA A 84 -11.88 8.22 -14.66
CA ALA A 84 -11.80 6.77 -14.61
C ALA A 84 -12.89 6.09 -15.44
N ARG A 85 -14.10 6.65 -15.52
CA ARG A 85 -15.15 6.12 -16.41
C ARG A 85 -14.86 6.41 -17.88
N GLU A 86 -14.21 7.53 -18.18
CA GLU A 86 -13.77 7.87 -19.54
C GLU A 86 -12.59 6.99 -19.99
N ASN A 87 -11.55 6.89 -19.17
CA ASN A 87 -10.38 6.06 -19.44
C ASN A 87 -9.65 5.66 -18.15
N ASP A 88 -10.03 4.51 -17.61
CA ASP A 88 -9.48 3.94 -16.39
C ASP A 88 -7.97 3.59 -16.46
N ARG A 89 -7.38 3.57 -17.66
CA ARG A 89 -5.95 3.33 -17.85
C ARG A 89 -5.09 4.57 -17.65
N THR A 90 -5.67 5.76 -17.84
CA THR A 90 -4.95 7.03 -17.75
C THR A 90 -5.39 7.87 -16.56
N ALA A 91 -6.55 7.61 -15.96
CA ALA A 91 -7.13 8.41 -14.88
C ALA A 91 -6.17 8.68 -13.72
N ALA A 92 -5.41 7.67 -13.28
CA ALA A 92 -4.42 7.84 -12.21
C ALA A 92 -3.32 8.85 -12.61
N ALA A 93 -2.78 8.76 -13.84
CA ALA A 93 -1.78 9.71 -14.32
C ALA A 93 -2.35 11.13 -14.48
N VAL A 94 -3.61 11.23 -14.91
CA VAL A 94 -4.32 12.51 -15.08
C VAL A 94 -4.56 13.20 -13.73
N CYS A 95 -5.03 12.46 -12.73
CA CYS A 95 -5.52 13.01 -11.45
C CYS A 95 -4.52 12.97 -10.29
N SER A 96 -3.41 12.22 -10.44
CA SER A 96 -2.39 12.14 -9.37
C SER A 96 -1.86 13.53 -9.03
N ASP A 97 -1.70 13.82 -7.74
CA ASP A 97 -1.04 15.02 -7.25
C ASP A 97 -0.14 14.69 -6.06
N PRO A 98 1.19 14.88 -6.16
CA PRO A 98 2.11 14.54 -5.08
C PRO A 98 1.96 15.44 -3.85
N ARG A 99 1.32 16.61 -3.97
CA ARG A 99 1.20 17.56 -2.86
C ARG A 99 0.43 16.96 -1.68
N TRP A 100 -0.67 16.23 -1.94
CA TRP A 100 -1.42 15.59 -0.85
C TRP A 100 -0.62 14.56 -0.08
N TRP A 101 0.19 13.77 -0.78
CA TRP A 101 1.05 12.79 -0.11
C TRP A 101 2.10 13.48 0.77
N ASN A 102 2.74 14.54 0.25
CA ASN A 102 3.72 15.33 1.01
C ASN A 102 3.08 15.97 2.25
N MET A 103 1.92 16.61 2.09
CA MET A 103 1.18 17.23 3.20
C MET A 103 0.75 16.19 4.25
N ALA A 104 0.32 15.00 3.83
CA ALA A 104 -0.05 13.91 4.74
C ALA A 104 1.15 13.44 5.57
N VAL A 105 2.30 13.20 4.93
CA VAL A 105 3.54 12.78 5.60
C VAL A 105 4.11 13.87 6.51
N GLU A 106 4.02 15.14 6.12
CA GLU A 106 4.37 16.26 6.97
C GLU A 106 3.48 16.32 8.21
N HIS A 107 2.16 16.28 8.03
CA HIS A 107 1.21 16.33 9.13
C HIS A 107 1.39 15.20 10.14
N VAL A 108 1.61 13.97 9.68
CA VAL A 108 1.83 12.82 10.55
C VAL A 108 3.12 12.95 11.37
N ARG A 109 4.19 13.49 10.76
CA ARG A 109 5.45 13.76 11.47
C ARG A 109 5.30 14.85 12.51
N GLU A 110 4.55 15.92 12.22
CA GLU A 110 4.24 16.97 13.19
C GLU A 110 3.48 16.42 14.41
N GLN A 111 2.55 15.50 14.18
CA GLN A 111 1.79 14.86 15.25
C GLN A 111 2.57 13.78 16.01
N ARG A 112 3.74 13.35 15.50
CA ARG A 112 4.51 12.23 16.06
C ARG A 112 3.68 10.96 16.20
N ALA A 113 2.78 10.70 15.27
CA ALA A 113 1.99 9.47 15.26
C ALA A 113 2.77 8.35 14.57
N ASP A 114 2.52 7.10 14.96
CA ASP A 114 2.99 5.95 14.17
C ASP A 114 2.39 5.99 12.77
N VAL A 115 3.14 5.51 11.78
CA VAL A 115 2.70 5.53 10.40
C VAL A 115 3.07 4.25 9.67
N VAL A 116 2.14 3.76 8.84
CA VAL A 116 2.36 2.68 7.88
C VAL A 116 2.18 3.24 6.48
N ILE A 117 3.24 3.19 5.68
CA ILE A 117 3.30 3.79 4.35
C ILE A 117 3.41 2.67 3.31
N SER A 118 2.37 2.50 2.51
CA SER A 118 2.38 1.59 1.36
C SER A 118 2.95 2.33 0.15
N SER A 119 4.05 1.81 -0.41
CA SER A 119 4.67 2.34 -1.62
C SER A 119 5.34 1.20 -2.38
N PRO A 120 5.48 1.25 -3.71
CA PRO A 120 6.29 0.26 -4.41
C PRO A 120 7.72 0.16 -3.89
N LEU A 121 8.27 1.25 -3.32
CA LEU A 121 9.70 1.39 -2.98
C LEU A 121 10.61 1.06 -4.18
N ALA A 122 10.16 1.44 -5.37
CA ALA A 122 10.84 1.21 -6.64
C ALA A 122 11.68 2.41 -7.11
N GLY A 123 11.94 3.37 -6.23
CA GLY A 123 12.83 4.50 -6.45
C GLY A 123 13.79 4.60 -5.28
N PRO A 124 14.99 4.00 -5.36
CA PRO A 124 15.93 3.95 -4.23
C PRO A 124 16.24 5.34 -3.70
N GLU A 125 16.47 6.33 -4.57
CA GLU A 125 16.82 7.69 -4.17
C GLU A 125 15.68 8.33 -3.37
N TRP A 126 14.45 8.22 -3.87
CA TRP A 126 13.25 8.70 -3.18
C TRP A 126 13.07 7.99 -1.84
N ALA A 127 13.24 6.66 -1.79
CA ALA A 127 13.08 5.89 -0.56
C ALA A 127 14.11 6.30 0.50
N GLN A 128 15.38 6.44 0.11
CA GLN A 128 16.47 6.86 1.00
C GLN A 128 16.20 8.25 1.59
N GLU A 129 15.73 9.19 0.78
CA GLU A 129 15.34 10.53 1.24
C GLU A 129 14.21 10.45 2.28
N ARG A 130 13.16 9.66 2.04
CA ARG A 130 12.06 9.52 2.99
C ARG A 130 12.46 8.81 4.28
N PHE A 131 13.30 7.80 4.22
CA PHE A 131 13.82 7.17 5.44
C PHE A 131 14.65 8.14 6.28
N LYS A 132 15.45 8.98 5.62
CA LYS A 132 16.18 10.06 6.30
C LYS A 132 15.24 11.07 6.94
N ASP A 133 14.23 11.55 6.20
CA ASP A 133 13.24 12.51 6.70
C ASP A 133 12.54 12.05 7.98
N PHE A 134 12.19 10.76 8.08
CA PHE A 134 11.56 10.20 9.28
C PHE A 134 12.57 10.03 10.42
N ARG A 135 13.78 9.55 10.15
CA ARG A 135 14.82 9.43 11.19
C ARG A 135 15.22 10.78 11.77
N ASP A 136 15.37 11.81 10.93
CA ASP A 136 15.66 13.17 11.38
C ASP A 136 14.52 13.73 12.25
N ALA A 137 13.28 13.27 12.06
CA ALA A 137 12.13 13.59 12.91
C ALA A 137 12.05 12.74 14.20
N GLY A 138 13.04 11.87 14.44
CA GLY A 138 13.14 11.03 15.63
C GLY A 138 12.26 9.78 15.59
N TYR A 139 11.90 9.30 14.40
CA TYR A 139 11.19 8.03 14.23
C TYR A 139 12.15 6.85 14.21
N ARG A 140 11.68 5.71 14.73
CA ARG A 140 12.22 4.41 14.33
C ARG A 140 11.64 4.04 12.97
N VAL A 141 12.49 3.80 11.98
CA VAL A 141 12.10 3.48 10.61
C VAL A 141 12.29 1.99 10.34
N GLU A 142 11.20 1.31 9.99
CA GLU A 142 11.22 -0.09 9.54
C GLU A 142 10.85 -0.18 8.06
N THR A 143 11.44 -1.14 7.35
CA THR A 143 10.99 -1.52 6.00
C THR A 143 10.51 -2.95 5.96
N VAL A 144 9.46 -3.21 5.18
CA VAL A 144 8.97 -4.56 4.92
C VAL A 144 8.79 -4.76 3.42
N PHE A 145 9.52 -5.70 2.85
CA PHE A 145 9.39 -6.06 1.43
C PHE A 145 8.47 -7.26 1.26
N VAL A 146 7.54 -7.17 0.30
CA VAL A 146 6.74 -8.32 -0.14
C VAL A 146 7.48 -9.08 -1.23
N ALA A 147 7.95 -10.29 -0.91
CA ALA A 147 8.63 -11.17 -1.86
C ALA A 147 7.63 -12.10 -2.57
N VAL A 148 7.30 -11.73 -3.81
CA VAL A 148 6.39 -12.49 -4.68
C VAL A 148 6.97 -12.48 -6.09
N ASP A 149 6.85 -13.60 -6.80
CA ASP A 149 7.25 -13.71 -8.21
C ASP A 149 6.42 -12.81 -9.13
N ASP A 150 6.96 -12.58 -10.32
CA ASP A 150 6.39 -11.70 -11.34
C ASP A 150 5.05 -12.23 -11.88
N ALA A 151 4.89 -13.54 -12.04
CA ALA A 151 3.67 -14.16 -12.55
C ALA A 151 2.48 -13.90 -11.60
N ARG A 152 2.61 -14.18 -10.30
CA ARG A 152 1.53 -13.97 -9.31
C ARG A 152 1.23 -12.50 -9.07
N SER A 153 2.24 -11.63 -9.14
CA SER A 153 2.04 -10.19 -8.98
C SER A 153 1.42 -9.54 -10.22
N GLN A 154 1.84 -9.90 -11.43
CA GLN A 154 1.20 -9.49 -12.68
C GLN A 154 -0.25 -10.00 -12.77
N LEU A 155 -0.52 -11.25 -12.38
CA LEU A 155 -1.88 -11.77 -12.28
C LEU A 155 -2.72 -10.92 -11.31
N GLY A 156 -2.16 -10.54 -10.17
CA GLY A 156 -2.83 -9.68 -9.18
C GLY A 156 -3.22 -8.31 -9.72
N ILE A 157 -2.42 -7.72 -10.62
CA ILE A 157 -2.78 -6.47 -11.30
C ILE A 157 -4.01 -6.67 -12.18
N VAL A 158 -3.98 -7.69 -13.04
CA VAL A 158 -5.07 -7.98 -13.98
C VAL A 158 -6.35 -8.34 -13.24
N ASP A 159 -6.23 -9.15 -12.18
CA ASP A 159 -7.36 -9.58 -11.36
C ASP A 159 -8.05 -8.40 -10.68
N ARG A 160 -7.27 -7.56 -9.98
CA ARG A 160 -7.78 -6.36 -9.32
C ARG A 160 -8.42 -5.41 -10.33
N TYR A 161 -7.75 -5.16 -11.46
CA TYR A 161 -8.26 -4.28 -12.50
C TYR A 161 -9.62 -4.78 -13.03
N GLN A 162 -9.72 -6.07 -13.35
CA GLN A 162 -10.95 -6.64 -13.87
C GLN A 162 -12.06 -6.68 -12.80
N ALA A 163 -11.74 -7.09 -11.57
CA ALA A 163 -12.71 -7.13 -10.47
C ALA A 163 -13.33 -5.74 -10.18
N MET A 164 -12.52 -4.68 -10.20
CA MET A 164 -13.03 -3.31 -10.05
C MET A 164 -13.91 -2.90 -11.24
N ARG A 165 -13.57 -3.30 -12.47
CA ARG A 165 -14.45 -3.02 -13.63
C ARG A 165 -15.78 -3.75 -13.52
N ASP A 166 -15.76 -4.98 -13.05
CA ASP A 166 -16.97 -5.78 -12.85
C ASP A 166 -17.89 -5.16 -11.76
N ASP A 167 -17.31 -4.61 -10.70
CA ASP A 167 -18.04 -4.06 -9.55
C ASP A 167 -18.56 -2.62 -9.77
N GLN A 168 -17.71 -1.71 -10.24
CA GLN A 168 -17.98 -0.26 -10.29
C GLN A 168 -17.88 0.36 -11.70
N GLY A 169 -17.55 -0.42 -12.72
CA GLY A 169 -17.48 0.01 -14.13
C GLY A 169 -16.15 0.61 -14.57
N TYR A 170 -15.15 0.74 -13.69
CA TYR A 170 -13.80 1.21 -14.00
C TYR A 170 -12.77 0.56 -13.07
N GLY A 171 -11.56 0.30 -13.57
CA GLY A 171 -10.53 -0.43 -12.85
C GLY A 171 -9.24 0.36 -12.64
N ARG A 172 -8.55 0.10 -11.53
CA ARG A 172 -7.25 0.72 -11.30
C ARG A 172 -6.14 0.02 -12.07
N TRP A 173 -5.79 0.59 -13.22
CA TRP A 173 -4.78 0.05 -14.12
C TRP A 173 -3.36 0.30 -13.62
N VAL A 174 -2.49 -0.69 -13.84
CA VAL A 174 -1.04 -0.54 -13.76
C VAL A 174 -0.44 -1.20 -14.99
N GLY A 175 0.34 -0.44 -15.76
CA GLY A 175 0.97 -0.96 -16.98
C GLY A 175 2.04 -2.02 -16.68
N PRO A 176 2.20 -3.05 -17.54
CA PRO A 176 3.20 -4.10 -17.34
C PRO A 176 4.64 -3.57 -17.31
N GLU A 177 4.94 -2.52 -18.07
CA GLU A 177 6.28 -1.89 -18.05
C GLU A 177 6.60 -1.27 -16.69
N TRP A 178 5.60 -0.65 -16.04
CA TRP A 178 5.76 -0.11 -14.69
C TRP A 178 5.92 -1.24 -13.66
N HIS A 179 5.15 -2.32 -13.79
CA HIS A 179 5.31 -3.51 -12.98
C HIS A 179 6.73 -4.09 -13.08
N ASP A 180 7.22 -4.32 -14.29
CA ASP A 180 8.54 -4.93 -14.53
C ASP A 180 9.69 -4.04 -14.06
N THR A 181 9.55 -2.73 -14.23
CA THR A 181 10.47 -1.76 -13.67
C THR A 181 10.47 -1.83 -12.14
N ALA A 182 9.29 -1.78 -11.52
CA ALA A 182 9.18 -1.86 -10.06
C ALA A 182 9.70 -3.19 -9.49
N TYR A 183 9.45 -4.31 -10.19
CA TYR A 183 9.95 -5.63 -9.80
C TYR A 183 11.47 -5.63 -9.63
N LYS A 184 12.21 -5.01 -10.56
CA LYS A 184 13.67 -4.89 -10.49
C LYS A 184 14.11 -3.85 -9.46
N ARG A 185 13.54 -2.65 -9.50
CA ARG A 185 13.99 -1.52 -8.66
C ARG A 185 13.73 -1.70 -7.17
N VAL A 186 12.77 -2.55 -6.78
CA VAL A 186 12.62 -2.97 -5.37
C VAL A 186 13.90 -3.59 -4.81
N LEU A 187 14.64 -4.36 -5.62
CA LEU A 187 15.91 -4.97 -5.19
C LEU A 187 17.02 -3.92 -5.07
N GLU A 188 17.02 -2.90 -5.94
CA GLU A 188 17.95 -1.77 -5.83
C GLU A 188 17.72 -0.99 -4.52
N THR A 189 16.46 -0.84 -4.09
CA THR A 189 16.15 -0.21 -2.81
C THR A 189 16.58 -1.08 -1.63
N ALA A 190 16.39 -2.41 -1.72
CA ALA A 190 16.88 -3.34 -0.70
C ALA A 190 18.42 -3.25 -0.56
N ASP A 191 19.15 -3.23 -1.66
CA ASP A 191 20.61 -3.05 -1.62
C ASP A 191 21.03 -1.70 -1.01
N ALA A 192 20.30 -0.63 -1.34
CA ALA A 192 20.58 0.69 -0.81
C ALA A 192 20.35 0.73 0.71
N ILE A 193 19.29 0.07 1.20
CA ILE A 193 19.04 -0.11 2.64
C ILE A 193 20.18 -0.88 3.28
N ASP A 194 20.57 -2.01 2.71
CA ASP A 194 21.61 -2.86 3.28
C ASP A 194 22.96 -2.14 3.36
N ARG A 195 23.33 -1.45 2.28
CA ARG A 195 24.60 -0.72 2.14
C ARG A 195 24.69 0.52 3.02
N ASN A 196 23.61 1.32 3.06
CA ASN A 196 23.61 2.61 3.74
C ASN A 196 23.08 2.51 5.18
N GLN A 197 22.54 1.36 5.58
CA GLN A 197 21.82 1.17 6.85
C GLN A 197 20.78 2.26 7.05
N SER A 198 19.94 2.41 6.03
CA SER A 198 19.03 3.55 5.97
C SER A 198 17.76 3.38 6.81
N THR A 199 17.60 2.24 7.49
CA THR A 199 16.46 1.92 8.35
C THR A 199 16.94 1.15 9.57
N ASP A 200 16.16 1.19 10.65
CA ASP A 200 16.48 0.51 11.90
C ASP A 200 16.18 -1.00 11.85
N ALA A 201 15.21 -1.39 11.03
CA ALA A 201 14.89 -2.78 10.74
C ALA A 201 14.46 -2.98 9.28
N VAL A 202 14.70 -4.19 8.77
CA VAL A 202 14.24 -4.64 7.46
C VAL A 202 13.64 -6.04 7.58
N HIS A 203 12.49 -6.23 6.95
CA HIS A 203 11.75 -7.49 6.97
C HIS A 203 11.41 -7.91 5.55
N VAL A 204 11.29 -9.21 5.33
CA VAL A 204 10.77 -9.77 4.08
C VAL A 204 9.60 -10.68 4.41
N GLY A 205 8.45 -10.37 3.83
CA GLY A 205 7.22 -11.12 3.99
C GLY A 205 6.69 -11.69 2.68
N LEU A 206 5.90 -12.74 2.79
CA LEU A 206 5.21 -13.39 1.67
C LEU A 206 3.82 -12.77 1.44
N ARG A 207 3.21 -13.10 0.30
CA ARG A 207 1.84 -12.66 -0.03
C ARG A 207 0.79 -13.06 1.01
N GLY A 208 1.00 -14.19 1.68
CA GLY A 208 0.14 -14.69 2.76
C GLY A 208 0.34 -13.96 4.09
N GLY A 209 1.28 -13.00 4.14
CA GLY A 209 1.63 -12.16 5.29
C GLY A 209 2.60 -12.78 6.30
N GLU A 210 3.05 -14.01 6.07
CA GLU A 210 4.17 -14.63 6.79
C GLU A 210 5.47 -13.83 6.60
N ILE A 211 6.18 -13.55 7.70
CA ILE A 211 7.51 -12.93 7.69
C ILE A 211 8.57 -14.04 7.68
N VAL A 212 9.34 -14.12 6.59
CA VAL A 212 10.39 -15.14 6.40
C VAL A 212 11.79 -14.64 6.74
N HIS A 213 11.94 -13.32 6.90
CA HIS A 213 13.20 -12.70 7.30
C HIS A 213 12.91 -11.42 8.07
N SER A 214 13.69 -11.22 9.14
CA SER A 214 13.69 -10.02 9.96
C SER A 214 15.13 -9.75 10.38
N ASN A 215 15.59 -8.53 10.14
CA ASN A 215 16.93 -8.09 10.45
C ASN A 215 16.89 -6.68 11.05
N GLU A 216 17.77 -6.43 12.00
CA GLU A 216 17.83 -5.17 12.73
C GLU A 216 19.24 -4.61 12.66
N SER A 217 19.32 -3.27 12.60
CA SER A 217 20.58 -2.54 12.69
C SER A 217 21.22 -2.75 14.06
N THR A 218 22.54 -2.92 14.09
CA THR A 218 23.30 -2.96 15.34
C THR A 218 23.73 -1.55 15.76
N PRO A 219 23.98 -1.31 17.07
CA PRO A 219 24.51 -0.02 17.54
C PRO A 219 25.89 0.34 16.97
N ASP A 220 26.71 -0.67 16.68
CA ASP A 220 28.07 -0.49 16.16
C ASP A 220 28.11 -0.27 14.64
N GLY A 221 26.94 -0.17 14.00
CA GLY A 221 26.79 -0.25 12.56
C GLY A 221 26.89 -1.69 12.08
N GLY A 222 26.04 -2.05 11.13
CA GLY A 222 25.88 -3.43 10.67
C GLY A 222 24.45 -3.90 10.75
N TRP A 223 24.22 -5.04 10.11
CA TRP A 223 23.02 -5.83 10.32
C TRP A 223 23.33 -6.99 11.27
N ARG A 224 22.37 -7.35 12.12
CA ARG A 224 22.51 -8.49 13.03
C ARG A 224 22.73 -9.81 12.30
N LEU A 225 22.04 -10.00 11.18
CA LEU A 225 22.22 -11.15 10.29
C LEU A 225 23.06 -10.75 9.08
N PRO A 226 24.00 -11.59 8.63
CA PRO A 226 24.89 -11.28 7.51
C PRO A 226 24.23 -11.50 6.13
N VAL A 227 22.96 -11.92 6.09
CA VAL A 227 22.25 -12.25 4.84
C VAL A 227 21.71 -10.96 4.22
N PRO A 228 22.07 -10.62 2.99
CA PRO A 228 21.52 -9.46 2.29
C PRO A 228 20.01 -9.61 2.05
N THR A 229 19.27 -8.52 2.22
CA THR A 229 17.82 -8.45 2.03
C THR A 229 17.45 -8.85 0.60
N ARG A 230 18.24 -8.43 -0.40
CA ARG A 230 18.04 -8.81 -1.82
C ARG A 230 18.01 -10.34 -1.99
N GLU A 231 18.96 -11.06 -1.41
CA GLU A 231 19.08 -12.51 -1.58
C GLU A 231 17.85 -13.24 -1.03
N VAL A 232 17.30 -12.75 0.08
CA VAL A 232 16.05 -13.27 0.64
C VAL A 232 14.89 -13.04 -0.34
N ILE A 233 14.74 -11.82 -0.88
CA ILE A 233 13.68 -11.50 -1.83
C ILE A 233 13.80 -12.34 -3.11
N GLU A 234 15.01 -12.46 -3.66
CA GLU A 234 15.29 -13.25 -4.87
C GLU A 234 15.03 -14.74 -4.66
N ARG A 235 15.41 -15.30 -3.51
CA ARG A 235 15.14 -16.70 -3.16
C ARG A 235 13.63 -16.99 -3.16
N GLU A 236 12.84 -16.16 -2.48
CA GLU A 236 11.38 -16.37 -2.42
C GLU A 236 10.71 -16.10 -3.78
N ARG A 237 11.25 -15.16 -4.57
CA ARG A 237 10.81 -14.94 -5.95
C ARG A 237 11.09 -16.13 -6.86
N ALA A 238 12.20 -16.84 -6.68
CA ALA A 238 12.60 -17.97 -7.51
C ALA A 238 12.03 -19.32 -7.04
N ARG A 239 11.44 -19.38 -5.83
CA ARG A 239 10.94 -20.62 -5.23
C ARG A 239 9.93 -21.35 -6.14
N PRO A 240 10.01 -22.68 -6.28
CA PRO A 240 8.96 -23.49 -6.89
C PRO A 240 7.65 -23.39 -6.11
N TRP A 241 6.52 -23.34 -6.81
CA TRP A 241 5.21 -23.25 -6.19
C TRP A 241 4.74 -24.60 -5.64
N THR A 242 4.06 -24.57 -4.49
CA THR A 242 3.34 -25.72 -3.97
C THR A 242 2.18 -26.09 -4.88
N GLU A 243 1.69 -27.33 -4.80
CA GLU A 243 0.52 -27.77 -5.59
C GLU A 243 -0.72 -26.88 -5.36
N GLN A 244 -0.91 -26.42 -4.12
CA GLN A 244 -1.98 -25.49 -3.77
C GLN A 244 -1.81 -24.13 -4.46
N GLU A 245 -0.59 -23.58 -4.47
CA GLU A 245 -0.26 -22.32 -5.15
C GLU A 245 -0.48 -22.44 -6.67
N GLN A 246 -0.05 -23.56 -7.27
CA GLN A 246 -0.27 -23.85 -8.69
C GLN A 246 -1.76 -23.94 -9.03
N THR A 247 -2.54 -24.66 -8.21
CA THR A 247 -3.98 -24.82 -8.40
C THR A 247 -4.68 -23.47 -8.32
N LEU A 248 -4.40 -22.68 -7.26
CA LEU A 248 -4.99 -21.35 -7.09
C LEU A 248 -4.65 -20.42 -8.26
N PHE A 249 -3.41 -20.47 -8.76
CA PHE A 249 -3.00 -19.69 -9.92
C PHE A 249 -3.79 -20.09 -11.17
N LYS A 250 -3.88 -21.39 -11.48
CA LYS A 250 -4.62 -21.92 -12.65
C LYS A 250 -6.10 -21.53 -12.60
N THR A 251 -6.77 -21.77 -11.47
CA THR A 251 -8.18 -21.40 -11.28
C THR A 251 -8.42 -19.90 -11.52
N ARG A 252 -7.52 -19.04 -11.02
CA ARG A 252 -7.63 -17.58 -11.23
C ARG A 252 -7.41 -17.18 -12.68
N VAL A 253 -6.42 -17.77 -13.36
CA VAL A 253 -6.18 -17.52 -14.79
C VAL A 253 -7.39 -17.94 -15.62
N GLU A 254 -7.96 -19.12 -15.38
CA GLU A 254 -9.14 -19.61 -16.08
C GLU A 254 -10.35 -18.69 -15.87
N SER A 255 -10.61 -18.30 -14.62
CA SER A 255 -11.65 -17.32 -14.30
C SER A 255 -11.44 -16.00 -15.04
N LEU A 256 -10.22 -15.45 -15.02
CA LEU A 256 -9.91 -14.18 -15.68
C LEU A 256 -9.98 -14.27 -17.20
N ALA A 257 -9.54 -15.36 -17.80
CA ALA A 257 -9.54 -15.54 -19.25
C ALA A 257 -10.94 -15.37 -19.88
N THR A 258 -12.00 -15.66 -19.10
CA THR A 258 -13.40 -15.49 -19.52
C THR A 258 -13.91 -14.05 -19.38
N ARG A 259 -13.32 -13.22 -18.51
CA ARG A 259 -13.81 -11.88 -18.16
C ARG A 259 -12.97 -10.74 -18.75
N VAL A 260 -11.68 -10.96 -18.96
CA VAL A 260 -10.79 -9.88 -19.41
C VAL A 260 -11.07 -9.45 -20.86
N PRO A 261 -10.97 -8.14 -21.16
CA PRO A 261 -10.98 -7.61 -22.51
C PRO A 261 -9.99 -8.31 -23.44
N LYS A 262 -10.32 -8.33 -24.75
CA LYS A 262 -9.50 -8.99 -25.78
C LYS A 262 -8.05 -8.51 -25.80
N ASP A 263 -7.82 -7.23 -25.56
CA ASP A 263 -6.50 -6.61 -25.56
C ASP A 263 -5.66 -6.94 -24.32
N LEU A 264 -6.26 -7.44 -23.24
CA LEU A 264 -5.53 -7.95 -22.07
C LEU A 264 -5.19 -9.44 -22.17
N LYS A 265 -5.74 -10.17 -23.14
CA LYS A 265 -5.43 -11.60 -23.33
C LYS A 265 -3.93 -11.86 -23.58
N PRO A 266 -3.20 -11.06 -24.39
CA PRO A 266 -1.75 -11.22 -24.53
C PRO A 266 -0.99 -11.01 -23.22
N LEU A 267 -1.46 -10.09 -22.36
CA LEU A 267 -0.84 -9.89 -21.05
C LEU A 267 -1.05 -11.10 -20.16
N LEU A 268 -2.27 -11.67 -20.14
CA LEU A 268 -2.58 -12.89 -19.38
C LEU A 268 -1.77 -14.09 -19.90
N ALA A 269 -1.59 -14.23 -21.21
CA ALA A 269 -0.75 -15.29 -21.79
C ALA A 269 0.71 -15.16 -21.34
N ARG A 270 1.28 -13.94 -21.35
CA ARG A 270 2.62 -13.67 -20.79
C ARG A 270 2.70 -13.98 -19.29
N THR A 271 1.64 -13.71 -18.53
CA THR A 271 1.56 -14.08 -17.11
C THR A 271 1.67 -15.60 -16.92
N VAL A 272 1.00 -16.38 -17.78
CA VAL A 272 1.05 -17.85 -17.75
C VAL A 272 2.43 -18.37 -18.15
N GLU A 273 3.06 -17.76 -19.15
CA GLU A 273 4.43 -18.10 -19.55
C GLU A 273 5.42 -17.89 -18.40
N ARG A 274 5.37 -16.74 -17.72
CA ARG A 274 6.19 -16.48 -16.51
C ARG A 274 5.96 -17.52 -15.41
N ALA A 275 4.74 -18.02 -15.25
CA ALA A 275 4.44 -19.02 -14.24
C ALA A 275 5.14 -20.37 -14.48
N GLN A 276 5.55 -20.67 -15.72
CA GLN A 276 6.17 -21.95 -16.06
C GLN A 276 7.50 -22.18 -15.32
N THR A 277 8.24 -21.13 -14.97
CA THR A 277 9.49 -21.23 -14.20
C THR A 277 9.26 -21.71 -12.77
N HIS A 278 8.03 -21.60 -12.26
CA HIS A 278 7.66 -21.97 -10.88
C HIS A 278 6.87 -23.28 -10.78
N MET A 279 6.39 -23.81 -11.91
CA MET A 279 5.67 -25.07 -11.96
C MET A 279 6.66 -26.20 -12.28
N PRO A 280 7.12 -26.99 -11.30
CA PRO A 280 7.96 -28.14 -11.59
C PRO A 280 7.24 -29.05 -12.58
N THR A 281 7.87 -29.33 -13.71
CA THR A 281 7.40 -30.38 -14.62
C THR A 281 7.46 -31.69 -13.84
N ALA A 282 6.43 -32.54 -13.95
CA ALA A 282 6.28 -33.78 -13.18
C ALA A 282 7.37 -34.86 -13.42
N GLN A 283 8.52 -34.48 -13.99
CA GLN A 283 9.66 -35.34 -14.31
C GLN A 283 10.92 -34.90 -13.56
N ALA A 284 10.86 -34.80 -12.23
CA ALA A 284 12.07 -34.81 -11.37
C ALA A 284 11.70 -35.09 -9.90
N HIS A 285 10.95 -36.16 -9.63
CA HIS A 285 10.95 -36.76 -8.30
C HIS A 285 11.94 -37.93 -8.27
N THR A 286 13.21 -37.61 -8.04
CA THR A 286 14.12 -38.57 -7.40
C THR A 286 14.16 -38.20 -5.93
N PRO A 287 13.64 -39.04 -5.02
CA PRO A 287 13.72 -38.76 -3.60
C PRO A 287 15.17 -38.98 -3.16
N THR A 288 15.95 -37.91 -3.03
CA THR A 288 17.22 -37.98 -2.30
C THR A 288 16.90 -38.00 -0.82
N ALA A 289 16.90 -39.21 -0.27
CA ALA A 289 16.92 -39.44 1.16
C ALA A 289 18.22 -38.90 1.78
N GLN A 290 18.12 -38.58 3.08
CA GLN A 290 19.17 -38.36 4.07
C GLN A 290 19.59 -36.90 4.34
N ALA A 291 19.04 -36.37 5.44
CA ALA A 291 19.83 -35.63 6.41
C ALA A 291 19.41 -36.05 7.82
N HIS A 292 20.42 -36.29 8.65
CA HIS A 292 20.39 -37.01 9.91
C HIS A 292 19.67 -36.24 11.02
N MET A 293 18.77 -36.91 11.76
CA MET A 293 18.38 -36.48 13.10
C MET A 293 19.53 -36.78 14.06
N SER A 294 20.25 -35.73 14.47
CA SER A 294 21.09 -35.77 15.67
C SER A 294 20.28 -35.18 16.82
N THR A 295 19.75 -36.05 17.68
CA THR A 295 19.12 -35.67 18.95
C THR A 295 20.20 -35.41 19.99
N ALA A 296 20.50 -34.15 20.26
CA ALA A 296 21.24 -33.76 21.47
C ALA A 296 20.24 -33.54 22.61
N GLN A 297 20.30 -34.43 23.60
CA GLN A 297 19.61 -34.32 24.88
C GLN A 297 20.15 -33.12 25.66
N VAL A 298 19.25 -32.24 26.13
CA VAL A 298 19.54 -31.35 27.27
C VAL A 298 18.65 -31.79 28.42
N GLY A 299 19.30 -32.29 29.46
CA GLY A 299 18.64 -32.70 30.69
C GLY A 299 18.17 -31.48 31.49
N THR A 300 16.92 -31.54 31.95
CA THR A 300 16.42 -30.70 33.03
C THR A 300 16.16 -31.59 34.23
N ALA A 301 17.01 -31.45 35.24
CA ALA A 301 16.78 -31.97 36.58
C ALA A 301 16.01 -30.92 37.39
N THR A 302 14.82 -31.28 37.87
CA THR A 302 14.23 -30.65 39.07
C THR A 302 13.33 -31.66 39.78
N ALA A 303 13.54 -31.77 41.08
CA ALA A 303 13.00 -32.77 41.98
C ALA A 303 11.52 -32.53 42.36
N GLN A 304 10.80 -33.65 42.39
CA GLN A 304 9.71 -34.10 43.30
C GLN A 304 9.72 -33.47 44.73
N VAL A 305 8.65 -33.30 45.54
CA VAL A 305 7.32 -33.93 45.74
C VAL A 305 6.38 -32.93 46.46
N GLY A 306 5.05 -33.04 46.33
CA GLY A 306 4.13 -32.48 47.34
C GLY A 306 2.62 -32.57 47.08
N THR A 307 2.07 -33.80 47.04
CA THR A 307 0.69 -34.24 47.39
C THR A 307 -0.50 -33.26 47.41
N ALA A 308 -1.56 -33.56 46.64
CA ALA A 308 -2.92 -33.94 47.10
C ALA A 308 -3.94 -33.91 45.93
N ALA A 309 -4.85 -34.89 45.91
CA ALA A 309 -5.98 -35.04 44.98
C ALA A 309 -7.31 -35.04 45.79
N PRO A 310 -8.51 -35.26 45.22
CA PRO A 310 -9.04 -34.99 43.86
C PRO A 310 -10.44 -34.31 43.87
N ALA A 311 -10.98 -33.88 42.72
CA ALA A 311 -12.42 -34.00 42.41
C ALA A 311 -12.79 -33.73 40.93
N ALA A 312 -13.54 -34.69 40.36
CA ALA A 312 -14.66 -34.58 39.41
C ALA A 312 -14.46 -34.16 37.93
N ALA A 313 -14.43 -35.20 37.09
CA ALA A 313 -15.15 -35.43 35.83
C ALA A 313 -15.92 -34.28 35.11
N ALA A 314 -15.70 -34.16 33.78
CA ALA A 314 -16.71 -34.43 32.75
C ALA A 314 -16.10 -34.38 31.34
N SER A 315 -16.46 -35.35 30.52
CA SER A 315 -16.14 -35.51 29.09
C SER A 315 -17.02 -34.63 28.21
N ALA A 316 -16.51 -34.08 27.11
CA ALA A 316 -17.31 -33.79 25.92
C ALA A 316 -16.43 -33.64 24.66
N THR A 317 -16.89 -34.34 23.62
CA THR A 317 -16.38 -34.50 22.27
C THR A 317 -16.79 -33.30 21.37
N SER A 318 -16.24 -33.27 20.13
CA SER A 318 -16.62 -32.46 18.95
C SER A 318 -15.91 -31.11 18.82
N ALA A 319 -15.64 -30.52 17.65
CA ALA A 319 -15.68 -30.89 16.24
C ALA A 319 -14.97 -29.72 15.49
N ASP A 320 -14.67 -29.92 14.21
CA ASP A 320 -14.14 -28.93 13.26
C ASP A 320 -14.75 -27.52 13.36
N PRO A 321 -13.97 -26.45 13.12
CA PRO A 321 -14.51 -25.17 12.70
C PRO A 321 -14.27 -24.93 11.20
N ALA A 322 -15.37 -24.87 10.46
CA ALA A 322 -15.44 -24.14 9.21
C ALA A 322 -15.95 -22.72 9.47
N THR A 323 -15.33 -21.75 8.81
CA THR A 323 -15.86 -20.44 8.42
C THR A 323 -16.16 -19.42 9.52
N SER A 324 -15.38 -18.34 9.56
CA SER A 324 -15.96 -17.01 9.80
C SER A 324 -15.14 -15.93 9.09
N GLY A 325 -15.83 -15.20 8.21
CA GLY A 325 -15.37 -13.93 7.68
C GLY A 325 -15.83 -12.78 8.58
N GLY A 326 -15.02 -11.72 8.56
CA GLY A 326 -15.41 -10.31 8.58
C GLY A 326 -16.36 -9.82 9.66
N LEU A 327 -15.84 -9.02 10.60
CA LEU A 327 -16.59 -7.94 11.22
C LEU A 327 -15.74 -6.67 11.37
N ALA A 328 -16.29 -5.60 10.82
CA ALA A 328 -15.87 -4.23 10.98
C ALA A 328 -16.60 -3.56 12.16
N ALA A 329 -15.90 -2.56 12.71
CA ALA A 329 -16.41 -1.34 13.34
C ALA A 329 -17.35 -1.46 14.56
N ALA A 330 -16.78 -1.20 15.73
CA ALA A 330 -17.51 -0.84 16.95
C ALA A 330 -17.65 0.69 17.03
N ALA A 331 -18.89 1.18 17.14
CA ALA A 331 -19.22 2.50 17.65
C ALA A 331 -20.16 2.33 18.85
N ALA A 332 -19.74 2.88 19.99
CA ALA A 332 -20.44 2.81 21.26
C ALA A 332 -21.59 3.83 21.33
N SER A 333 -22.74 3.42 21.89
CA SER A 333 -23.66 4.31 22.63
C SER A 333 -24.64 3.52 23.50
N ARG A 334 -25.05 4.18 24.58
CA ARG A 334 -25.49 3.63 25.86
C ARG A 334 -26.99 3.27 25.94
N SER A 335 -27.23 2.23 26.73
CA SER A 335 -28.37 1.74 27.53
C SER A 335 -29.70 2.55 27.68
N GLY A 336 -30.82 1.86 27.41
CA GLY A 336 -32.06 1.83 28.22
C GLY A 336 -33.38 2.32 27.56
N PRO A 337 -34.57 1.82 27.97
CA PRO A 337 -35.02 0.42 28.03
C PRO A 337 -36.23 0.11 27.11
N ARG A 338 -36.50 -1.19 26.97
CA ARG A 338 -37.53 -1.88 26.16
C ARG A 338 -38.98 -1.43 26.41
N VAL A 339 -39.76 -1.37 25.32
CA VAL A 339 -41.19 -1.74 25.29
C VAL A 339 -41.48 -2.53 24.01
N SER A 340 -42.19 -3.64 24.16
CA SER A 340 -42.57 -4.62 23.13
C SER A 340 -43.78 -4.17 22.31
N SER A 341 -43.79 -4.45 21.00
CA SER A 341 -44.98 -4.97 20.28
C SER A 341 -44.65 -5.40 18.85
N GLN A 342 -45.25 -6.53 18.47
CA GLN A 342 -45.27 -7.11 17.12
C GLN A 342 -46.12 -6.26 16.16
N ALA A 343 -45.78 -6.25 14.87
CA ALA A 343 -46.63 -6.71 13.74
C ALA A 343 -46.28 -6.02 12.40
N THR A 344 -46.01 -6.86 11.40
CA THR A 344 -46.43 -6.78 9.98
C THR A 344 -46.41 -5.46 9.20
N GLY A 345 -45.79 -5.48 8.01
CA GLY A 345 -46.18 -4.61 6.89
C GLY A 345 -45.00 -4.14 6.05
N GLY A 346 -44.90 -4.62 4.81
CA GLY A 346 -43.86 -4.23 3.87
C GLY A 346 -44.18 -2.99 3.02
N VAL A 347 -43.11 -2.53 2.34
CA VAL A 347 -43.04 -1.75 1.09
C VAL A 347 -43.24 -0.21 1.24
N PRO A 348 -42.61 0.70 0.42
CA PRO A 348 -41.44 0.63 -0.48
C PRO A 348 -40.34 1.72 -0.24
N ALA A 349 -39.28 1.59 -1.04
CA ALA A 349 -38.22 2.56 -1.31
C ALA A 349 -38.72 3.97 -1.71
N ARG A 350 -38.02 5.01 -1.24
CA ARG A 350 -38.25 6.42 -1.61
C ARG A 350 -37.10 6.94 -2.47
N ALA A 351 -37.47 7.43 -3.65
CA ALA A 351 -36.61 8.01 -4.66
C ALA A 351 -36.06 9.40 -4.29
N LEU A 352 -34.89 9.70 -4.84
CA LEU A 352 -34.24 11.01 -4.90
C LEU A 352 -35.04 12.01 -5.74
N PRO A 353 -35.03 13.32 -5.41
CA PRO A 353 -35.48 14.34 -6.35
C PRO A 353 -34.31 14.88 -7.19
N SER A 354 -34.54 14.88 -8.50
CA SER A 354 -33.75 15.51 -9.55
C SER A 354 -34.07 17.01 -9.69
N SER A 355 -33.09 17.72 -10.26
CA SER A 355 -33.01 19.13 -10.59
C SER A 355 -34.10 19.69 -11.52
N ALA A 356 -34.52 20.95 -11.28
CA ALA A 356 -34.93 21.87 -12.33
C ALA A 356 -34.87 23.36 -11.89
N SER A 357 -34.01 24.11 -12.58
CA SER A 357 -34.21 25.42 -13.21
C SER A 357 -34.70 26.65 -12.41
N SER A 358 -33.87 27.69 -12.45
CA SER A 358 -34.08 29.09 -12.05
C SER A 358 -35.22 29.80 -12.81
N PRO A 359 -35.67 30.97 -12.32
CA PRO A 359 -35.47 32.19 -13.12
C PRO A 359 -35.12 33.49 -12.36
N SER A 360 -34.28 34.30 -13.03
CA SER A 360 -34.21 35.77 -13.11
C SER A 360 -34.08 36.68 -11.86
N SER A 361 -33.01 37.48 -11.88
CA SER A 361 -32.63 38.62 -11.02
C SER A 361 -33.54 39.85 -11.13
N PRO A 362 -33.36 40.84 -10.23
CA PRO A 362 -32.99 42.18 -10.71
C PRO A 362 -31.86 42.88 -9.93
N SER A 363 -31.00 43.55 -10.72
CA SER A 363 -30.41 44.90 -10.55
C SER A 363 -29.54 45.28 -9.33
N SER A 364 -28.29 45.62 -9.65
CA SER A 364 -27.23 46.25 -8.83
C SER A 364 -27.52 47.68 -8.35
N PRO A 365 -26.66 48.23 -7.46
CA PRO A 365 -25.88 49.39 -7.88
C PRO A 365 -24.36 49.26 -7.64
N SER A 366 -23.64 50.17 -8.30
CA SER A 366 -22.25 50.08 -8.76
C SER A 366 -21.18 50.70 -7.83
N SER A 367 -19.98 50.07 -7.82
CA SER A 367 -18.60 50.66 -7.84
C SER A 367 -18.09 51.51 -6.65
N PRO A 368 -16.75 51.63 -6.38
CA PRO A 368 -15.62 51.54 -7.33
C PRO A 368 -14.34 50.80 -6.86
N ALA A 369 -13.40 50.63 -7.79
CA ALA A 369 -11.96 50.34 -7.60
C ALA A 369 -11.15 51.43 -8.35
N PRO A 370 -9.80 51.53 -8.32
CA PRO A 370 -8.74 50.99 -7.44
C PRO A 370 -7.72 52.09 -7.01
N PRO A 371 -6.49 51.75 -6.55
CA PRO A 371 -5.33 52.34 -7.25
C PRO A 371 -4.19 51.36 -7.58
N SER A 372 -3.48 51.67 -8.67
CA SER A 372 -2.35 50.94 -9.24
C SER A 372 -1.04 51.09 -8.43
N PRO A 373 -0.12 50.11 -8.48
CA PRO A 373 1.18 50.21 -7.81
C PRO A 373 2.20 51.10 -8.58
N PRO A 374 3.19 51.69 -7.89
CA PRO A 374 4.12 52.65 -8.47
C PRO A 374 5.18 52.01 -9.38
N ARG A 375 5.55 52.77 -10.42
CA ARG A 375 6.63 52.49 -11.38
C ARG A 375 8.00 52.55 -10.70
N THR A 376 8.83 51.54 -10.93
CA THR A 376 10.27 51.54 -10.59
C THR A 376 11.07 52.38 -11.60
N PRO A 377 12.08 53.17 -11.17
CA PRO A 377 12.96 53.88 -12.09
C PRO A 377 14.10 52.99 -12.61
N ARG A 378 14.42 53.16 -13.90
CA ARG A 378 15.64 52.65 -14.56
C ARG A 378 16.90 53.20 -13.83
N PRO A 379 17.97 52.40 -13.67
CA PRO A 379 19.27 52.95 -13.32
C PRO A 379 19.93 53.59 -14.54
N ALA A 380 20.55 54.74 -14.28
CA ALA A 380 21.32 55.54 -15.21
C ALA A 380 22.66 54.87 -15.56
N SER A 381 23.02 55.06 -16.83
CA SER A 381 24.33 54.80 -17.40
C SER A 381 25.40 55.76 -16.86
N SER A 382 26.48 55.21 -16.31
CA SER A 382 27.83 55.78 -16.30
C SER A 382 28.75 54.56 -16.41
N GLY A 383 29.74 54.44 -17.30
CA GLY A 383 30.68 55.43 -17.82
C GLY A 383 32.06 54.90 -17.42
N GLY A 384 32.78 54.25 -18.33
CA GLY A 384 34.09 53.67 -18.02
C GLY A 384 34.75 53.02 -19.24
N ALA A 385 35.39 53.86 -20.05
CA ALA A 385 36.21 53.46 -21.18
C ALA A 385 37.52 52.79 -20.73
N ALA A 386 37.91 51.70 -21.40
CA ALA A 386 39.31 51.33 -21.57
C ALA A 386 39.50 50.67 -22.94
N SER A 387 40.52 51.15 -23.62
CA SER A 387 40.79 51.03 -25.04
C SER A 387 41.76 49.88 -25.38
N ARG A 388 41.54 49.31 -26.57
CA ARG A 388 42.53 48.85 -27.57
C ARG A 388 43.41 47.63 -27.24
N SER A 389 43.05 46.54 -27.93
CA SER A 389 43.87 45.74 -28.85
C SER A 389 45.39 45.99 -28.89
N ARG A 390 46.13 44.90 -28.68
CA ARG A 390 47.15 44.38 -29.58
C ARG A 390 47.08 42.87 -29.64
#